data_AF-A0A914Z1A8-F1
#
_entry.id   AF-A0A914Z1A8-F1
#
_cell.length_a   1.000
_cell.length_b   1.000
_cell.length_c   1.000
_cell.angle_alpha   90.00
_cell.angle_beta   90.00
_cell.angle_gamma   90.00
#
_symmetry.space_group_name_H-M   'P 1'
#
loop_
_entity.id
_entity.type
_entity.pdbx_description
1 polymer ?
#
loop_
_entity_poly.entity_id
_entity_poly.type
_entity_poly.pdbx_seq_one_letter_code
_entity_poly.pdbx_strand_id
1 'polypeptide(L)'
;MKLKEQQTLYTACTFFHRFYMVQSFKEHPLEIAALGCLFLAGKVEETPKKCRDIVNVAKEVLRDKYSSPTLLQDVFQFERTLLSTLGFDLNLDNPYTFLELLYVFSMNQK
;
A
#
# COMPACT_ATOMS: atom_id res chain seq x y z
N MET A 1 19.01 -1.57 -8.73
CA MET A 1 18.38 -0.48 -7.96
C MET A 1 16.85 -0.60 -8.14
N LYS A 2 16.19 -1.38 -7.25
CA LYS A 2 14.74 -1.70 -7.24
C LYS A 2 13.93 -0.69 -6.40
N LEU A 3 14.33 0.59 -6.41
CA LEU A 3 13.90 1.55 -5.39
C LEU A 3 12.40 1.83 -5.39
N LYS A 4 11.76 1.88 -6.56
CA LYS A 4 10.31 2.16 -6.64
C LYS A 4 9.45 1.09 -5.95
N GLU A 5 9.84 -0.19 -6.00
CA GLU A 5 9.11 -1.25 -5.30
C GLU A 5 9.11 -1.06 -3.78
N GLN A 6 10.21 -0.52 -3.24
CA GLN A 6 10.33 -0.22 -1.81
C GLN A 6 9.47 0.99 -1.40
N GLN A 7 9.32 1.99 -2.29
CA GLN A 7 8.44 3.14 -2.07
C GLN A 7 6.97 2.72 -1.99
N THR A 8 6.51 1.87 -2.92
CA THR A 8 5.14 1.34 -2.90
C THR A 8 4.82 0.57 -1.63
N LEU A 9 5.74 -0.26 -1.16
CA LEU A 9 5.56 -1.01 0.07
C LEU A 9 5.49 -0.07 1.29
N TYR A 10 6.38 0.92 1.36
CA TYR A 10 6.36 1.93 2.41
C TYR A 10 5.02 2.67 2.48
N THR A 11 4.53 3.12 1.32
CA THR A 11 3.25 3.82 1.17
C THR A 11 2.08 2.92 1.58
N ALA A 12 2.07 1.65 1.15
CA ALA A 12 1.06 0.67 1.53
C ALA A 12 1.00 0.45 3.05
N CYS A 13 2.17 0.26 3.70
CA CYS A 13 2.25 0.11 5.16
C CYS A 13 1.78 1.37 5.88
N THR A 14 2.15 2.55 5.40
CA THR A 14 1.74 3.82 6.00
C THR A 14 0.22 4.01 5.91
N PHE A 15 -0.39 3.72 4.76
CA PHE A 15 -1.85 3.74 4.61
C PHE A 15 -2.53 2.74 5.54
N PHE A 16 -2.00 1.53 5.66
CA PHE A 16 -2.51 0.52 6.57
C PHE A 16 -2.50 1.00 8.03
N HIS A 17 -1.38 1.57 8.48
CA HIS A 17 -1.28 2.12 9.83
C HIS A 17 -2.23 3.32 10.04
N ARG A 18 -2.25 4.29 9.12
CA ARG A 18 -3.16 5.45 9.20
C ARG A 18 -4.62 5.03 9.24
N PHE A 19 -5.01 4.02 8.46
CA PHE A 19 -6.36 3.49 8.45
C PHE A 19 -6.77 2.92 9.82
N TYR A 20 -5.95 2.05 10.41
CA TYR A 20 -6.25 1.41 11.70
C TYR A 20 -6.00 2.29 12.94
N MET A 21 -5.46 3.49 12.77
CA MET A 21 -5.54 4.52 13.81
C MET A 21 -6.95 5.08 13.98
N VAL A 22 -7.80 4.96 12.94
CA VAL A 22 -9.17 5.48 12.92
C VAL A 22 -10.21 4.35 12.95
N GLN A 23 -9.95 3.26 12.24
CA GLN A 23 -10.88 2.16 12.00
C GLN A 23 -10.55 0.92 12.84
N SER A 24 -11.56 0.07 13.08
CA SER A 24 -11.42 -1.14 13.90
C SER A 24 -11.02 -2.37 13.10
N PHE A 25 -10.09 -3.18 13.64
CA PHE A 25 -9.73 -4.51 13.12
C PHE A 25 -10.89 -5.52 13.12
N LYS A 26 -11.96 -5.28 13.89
CA LYS A 26 -13.14 -6.14 13.90
C LYS A 26 -14.07 -5.87 12.72
N GLU A 27 -14.12 -4.61 12.27
CA GLU A 27 -15.01 -4.16 11.21
C GLU A 27 -14.36 -4.32 9.84
N HIS A 28 -13.04 -4.16 9.77
CA HIS A 28 -12.26 -4.29 8.55
C HIS A 28 -11.25 -5.44 8.71
N PRO A 29 -11.45 -6.57 8.01
CA PRO A 29 -10.49 -7.67 8.03
C PRO A 29 -9.12 -7.27 7.47
N LEU A 30 -8.07 -7.78 8.11
CA LEU A 30 -6.68 -7.50 7.76
C LEU A 30 -6.36 -7.85 6.30
N GLU A 31 -6.96 -8.92 5.81
CA GLU A 31 -6.76 -9.47 4.47
C GLU A 31 -7.17 -8.45 3.39
N ILE A 32 -8.40 -7.98 3.45
CA ILE A 32 -8.95 -7.02 2.48
C ILE A 32 -8.20 -5.69 2.61
N ALA A 33 -7.94 -5.26 3.85
CA ALA A 33 -7.25 -4.00 4.10
C ALA A 33 -5.83 -3.98 3.55
N ALA A 34 -5.06 -5.07 3.71
CA ALA A 34 -3.71 -5.17 3.19
C ALA A 34 -3.68 -5.08 1.64
N LEU A 35 -4.58 -5.81 0.96
CA LEU A 35 -4.66 -5.77 -0.50
C LEU A 35 -5.12 -4.41 -1.02
N GLY A 36 -6.09 -3.79 -0.35
CA GLY A 36 -6.57 -2.45 -0.70
C GLY A 36 -5.52 -1.36 -0.50
N CYS A 37 -4.76 -1.41 0.60
CA CYS A 37 -3.65 -0.48 0.83
C CYS A 37 -2.54 -0.65 -0.22
N LEU A 38 -2.19 -1.89 -0.57
CA LEU A 38 -1.21 -2.17 -1.62
C LEU A 38 -1.70 -1.70 -3.00
N PHE A 39 -2.97 -1.91 -3.30
CA PHE A 39 -3.58 -1.48 -4.56
C PHE A 39 -3.58 0.05 -4.70
N LEU A 40 -4.00 0.77 -3.66
CA LEU A 40 -3.98 2.23 -3.66
C LEU A 40 -2.56 2.79 -3.73
N ALA A 41 -1.62 2.25 -2.94
CA ALA A 41 -0.23 2.68 -2.93
C ALA A 41 0.44 2.51 -4.30
N GLY A 42 0.14 1.42 -5.02
CA GLY A 42 0.65 1.23 -6.38
C GLY A 42 0.19 2.34 -7.33
N LYS A 43 -1.01 2.89 -7.15
CA LYS A 43 -1.49 4.03 -7.95
C LYS A 43 -0.78 5.33 -7.55
N VAL A 44 -0.59 5.56 -6.25
CA VAL A 44 0.05 6.78 -5.72
C VAL A 44 1.53 6.86 -6.13
N GLU A 45 2.25 5.75 -6.10
CA GLU A 45 3.69 5.70 -6.42
C GLU A 45 3.99 5.50 -7.93
N GLU A 46 2.98 5.63 -8.79
CA GLU A 46 3.11 5.46 -10.25
C GLU A 46 3.68 4.07 -10.64
N THR A 47 3.32 3.04 -9.87
CA THR A 47 3.61 1.62 -10.14
C THR A 47 2.34 0.77 -10.09
N PRO A 48 1.28 1.13 -10.84
CA PRO A 48 -0.01 0.48 -10.72
C PRO A 48 0.07 -0.99 -11.14
N LYS A 49 -0.60 -1.85 -10.37
CA LYS A 49 -0.81 -3.26 -10.71
C LYS A 49 -2.31 -3.51 -10.84
N LYS A 50 -2.70 -4.42 -11.74
CA LYS A 50 -4.11 -4.78 -11.87
C LYS A 50 -4.57 -5.44 -10.58
N CYS A 51 -5.73 -5.02 -10.06
CA CYS A 51 -6.29 -5.59 -8.83
C CYS A 51 -6.44 -7.12 -8.92
N ARG A 52 -6.79 -7.64 -10.10
CA ARG A 52 -6.88 -9.08 -10.36
C ARG A 52 -5.54 -9.80 -10.18
N ASP A 53 -4.44 -9.20 -10.62
CA ASP A 53 -3.11 -9.80 -10.50
C ASP A 53 -2.67 -9.81 -9.03
N ILE A 54 -2.92 -8.72 -8.28
CA ILE A 54 -2.67 -8.64 -6.84
C ILE A 54 -3.44 -9.75 -6.09
N VAL A 55 -4.73 -9.89 -6.37
CA VAL A 55 -5.60 -10.90 -5.75
C VAL A 55 -5.15 -12.32 -6.10
N ASN A 56 -4.78 -12.57 -7.36
CA ASN A 56 -4.30 -13.89 -7.79
C ASN A 56 -3.01 -14.29 -7.07
N VAL A 57 -2.04 -13.36 -6.96
CA VAL A 57 -0.79 -13.60 -6.24
C VAL A 57 -1.07 -13.81 -4.75
N ALA A 58 -1.94 -13.01 -4.14
CA ALA A 58 -2.32 -13.20 -2.73
C ALA A 58 -2.96 -14.58 -2.48
N LYS A 59 -3.83 -15.03 -3.40
CA LYS A 59 -4.42 -16.37 -3.39
C LYS A 59 -3.36 -17.46 -3.55
N GLU A 60 -2.38 -17.26 -4.41
CA GLU A 60 -1.32 -18.25 -4.64
C GLU A 60 -0.42 -18.41 -3.41
N VAL A 61 0.01 -17.30 -2.81
CA VAL A 61 0.96 -17.28 -1.68
C VAL A 61 0.28 -17.61 -0.35
N LEU A 62 -0.97 -17.18 -0.15
CA LEU A 62 -1.68 -17.25 1.13
C LEU A 62 -3.12 -17.77 0.96
N ARG A 63 -3.25 -18.97 0.38
CA ARG A 63 -4.55 -19.62 0.05
C ARG A 63 -5.57 -19.58 1.19
N ASP A 64 -5.14 -19.91 2.41
CA ASP A 64 -6.03 -20.03 3.56
C ASP A 64 -6.67 -18.69 3.97
N LYS A 65 -5.97 -17.57 3.74
CA LYS A 65 -6.43 -16.24 4.11
C LYS A 65 -7.27 -15.57 3.01
N TYR A 66 -7.00 -15.88 1.74
CA TYR A 66 -7.59 -15.18 0.60
C TYR A 66 -8.55 -16.05 -0.23
N SER A 67 -9.25 -16.99 0.38
CA SER A 67 -10.09 -17.95 -0.35
C SER A 67 -11.42 -17.37 -0.87
N SER A 68 -11.81 -16.16 -0.45
CA SER A 68 -13.10 -15.57 -0.83
C SER A 68 -13.25 -15.35 -2.35
N PRO A 69 -14.40 -15.72 -2.95
CA PRO A 69 -14.69 -15.43 -4.34
C PRO A 69 -14.99 -13.93 -4.59
N THR A 70 -15.47 -13.19 -3.57
CA THR A 70 -15.83 -11.77 -3.67
C THR A 70 -14.66 -10.81 -3.46
N LEU A 71 -13.48 -11.34 -3.11
CA LEU A 71 -12.30 -10.57 -2.70
C LEU A 71 -11.95 -9.42 -3.65
N LEU A 72 -12.12 -9.61 -4.96
CA LEU A 72 -11.85 -8.56 -5.95
C LEU A 72 -12.78 -7.34 -5.75
N GLN A 73 -14.07 -7.57 -5.55
CA GLN A 73 -15.06 -6.51 -5.30
C GLN A 73 -14.83 -5.87 -3.94
N ASP A 74 -14.48 -6.68 -2.95
CA ASP A 74 -14.20 -6.21 -1.59
C ASP A 74 -13.00 -5.26 -1.57
N VAL A 75 -11.95 -5.54 -2.36
CA VAL A 75 -10.79 -4.64 -2.50
C VAL A 75 -11.18 -3.30 -3.12
N PHE A 76 -12.04 -3.29 -4.15
CA PHE A 76 -12.53 -2.03 -4.74
C PHE A 76 -13.41 -1.23 -3.76
N GLN A 77 -14.24 -1.90 -2.98
CA GLN A 77 -15.05 -1.25 -1.95
C GLN A 77 -14.18 -0.69 -0.83
N PHE A 78 -13.19 -1.46 -0.41
CA PHE A 78 -12.24 -1.05 0.62
C PHE A 78 -11.43 0.15 0.17
N GLU A 79 -10.96 0.20 -1.08
CA GLU A 79 -10.23 1.35 -1.61
C GLU A 79 -10.98 2.67 -1.43
N ARG A 80 -12.30 2.68 -1.70
CA ARG A 80 -13.13 3.88 -1.49
C ARG A 80 -13.19 4.27 -0.02
N THR A 81 -13.32 3.27 0.86
CA THR A 81 -13.35 3.46 2.32
C THR A 81 -12.00 3.97 2.84
N LEU A 82 -10.90 3.44 2.31
CA LEU A 82 -9.54 3.86 2.61
C LEU A 82 -9.32 5.31 2.23
N LEU A 83 -9.66 5.71 1.00
CA LEU A 83 -9.56 7.10 0.54
C LEU A 83 -10.32 8.07 1.44
N SER A 84 -11.57 7.72 1.79
CA SER A 84 -12.38 8.52 2.70
C SER A 84 -11.78 8.60 4.11
N THR A 85 -11.20 7.50 4.62
CA THR A 85 -10.59 7.45 5.96
C THR A 85 -9.31 8.27 6.03
N LEU A 86 -8.51 8.26 4.96
CA LEU A 86 -7.29 9.09 4.85
C LEU A 86 -7.60 10.56 4.59
N GLY A 87 -8.88 10.94 4.41
CA GLY A 87 -9.26 12.31 4.06
C GLY A 87 -8.68 12.76 2.71
N PHE A 88 -8.42 11.82 1.80
CA PHE A 88 -7.71 12.05 0.54
C PHE A 88 -6.29 12.64 0.68
N ASP A 89 -5.69 12.61 1.88
CA ASP A 89 -4.29 12.93 2.08
C ASP A 89 -3.41 11.73 1.73
N LEU A 90 -2.92 11.72 0.50
CA LEU A 90 -2.06 10.67 -0.05
C LEU A 90 -0.58 11.10 -0.10
N ASN A 91 -0.26 12.31 0.35
CA ASN A 91 1.10 12.82 0.34
C ASN A 91 1.89 12.20 1.49
N LEU A 92 2.89 11.41 1.13
CA LEU A 92 3.81 10.79 2.08
C LEU A 92 5.23 11.25 1.80
N ASP A 93 5.85 11.88 2.79
CA ASP A 93 7.28 12.13 2.76
C ASP A 93 8.01 10.81 3.00
N ASN A 94 8.73 10.35 1.98
CA ASN A 94 9.49 9.12 2.08
C ASN A 94 10.88 9.41 2.69
N PRO A 95 11.24 8.80 3.84
CA PRO A 95 12.55 9.00 4.45
C PRO A 95 13.71 8.59 3.53
N TYR A 96 13.49 7.69 2.57
CA TYR A 96 14.51 7.29 1.60
C TYR A 96 14.96 8.47 0.70
N THR A 97 14.08 9.42 0.40
CA THR A 97 14.44 10.63 -0.37
C THR A 97 15.48 11.47 0.38
N PHE A 98 15.36 11.57 1.70
CA PHE A 98 16.34 12.28 2.51
C PHE A 98 17.70 11.57 2.57
N LEU A 99 17.70 10.23 2.64
CA LEU A 99 18.93 9.43 2.62
C LEU A 99 19.68 9.56 1.29
N GLU A 100 18.96 9.61 0.15
CA GLU A 100 19.57 9.86 -1.16
C GLU A 100 20.23 11.24 -1.22
N LEU A 101 19.56 12.28 -0.71
CA LEU A 101 20.12 13.64 -0.66
C LEU A 101 21.39 13.70 0.22
N LEU A 102 21.38 13.05 1.39
CA LEU A 102 22.57 12.95 2.25
C LEU A 102 23.72 12.22 1.55
N TYR A 103 23.42 11.14 0.82
CA TYR A 103 24.42 10.39 0.09
C TYR A 103 25.05 11.23 -1.04
N VAL A 104 24.23 11.91 -1.83
CA VAL A 104 24.69 12.84 -2.89
C VAL A 104 25.50 13.98 -2.30
N PHE A 105 25.05 14.56 -1.19
CA PHE A 105 25.79 15.61 -0.49
C PHE A 105 27.16 15.11 -0.01
N SER A 106 27.24 13.90 0.54
CA SER A 106 28.50 13.29 0.97
C SER A 106 29.45 12.99 -0.20
N MET A 107 28.93 12.71 -1.41
CA MET A 107 29.75 12.41 -2.59
C MET A 107 30.26 13.68 -3.28
N ASN A 108 29.52 14.78 -3.23
CA ASN A 108 29.91 16.09 -3.78
C ASN A 108 30.92 16.86 -2.92
N GLN A 109 31.27 16.35 -1.74
CA GLN A 109 32.27 16.91 -0.83
C GLN A 109 33.66 16.23 -0.97
N LYS A 110 33.84 15.38 -1.97
CA LYS A 110 35.13 14.80 -2.40
C LYS A 110 35.53 15.37 -3.76
#